data_AF-A0A1I5TAE3-F1
#
_entry.id   AF-A0A1I5TAE3-F1
#
_cell.length_a   1.000
_cell.length_b   1.000
_cell.length_c   1.000
_cell.angle_alpha   90.00
_cell.angle_beta   90.00
_cell.angle_gamma   90.00
#
_symmetry.space_group_name_H-M   'P 1'
#
loop_
_entity.id
_entity.type
_entity.pdbx_description
1 polymer ?
#
loop_
_entity_poly.entity_id
_entity_poly.type
_entity_poly.pdbx_seq_one_letter_code
_entity_poly.pdbx_strand_id
1 'polypeptide(L)'
;MTRTTIEAVRVAEADGSHIVYDWNPDLWFQIRDDQPFLDILTRGYPAQLAGDAKLPKLTDPCEDGTQWQRWDLAELLARKRRAGELTAELKNPRGVLRCYVVPTALLGYGDVVSMAEDVEAELGLPGAWDVLAQRPDRTWSRPRDALRPSMPSETIRLVGEEMLAAHSIRREPFVELAPRSRMHVPLPENALVSLWAARRATQLSDHRGEVAVALTAATARAARSNPGARQENIEGEARRLSATLARLSELKSLLAGFVLAEELSVQVHPGPLLQRDYRLRLLLRAFAASPSDAMTEFESARSHYPPVFLNNLWELWGAIWLVNEFRTLGFSGACSIEGGETIERCQWRLEKGTSTIELDFEAEPVLVDYSKLPPAHDRAISALEWVAHNQELDAGRPFVGTEEKCSPDYLIRITTPRGRSLLVGDACLASPGHHGRRSKNDTKPYTVERYRRTIGWAAGDQIVRCHPMGGFVLFPPPADHWLELATLPGASDCMLLCPRPGGDAEASRRLRSLLRMVAEDEG
;
A
#
# COMPACT_ATOMS: atom_id res chain seq x y z
N MET A 1 -29.38 32.97 -13.28
CA MET A 1 -28.93 32.01 -12.24
C MET A 1 -27.49 32.34 -11.90
N THR A 2 -27.21 32.73 -10.66
CA THR A 2 -25.86 33.06 -10.18
C THR A 2 -25.01 31.80 -10.21
N ARG A 3 -23.95 31.80 -11.01
CA ARG A 3 -22.98 30.70 -11.10
C ARG A 3 -22.21 30.64 -9.79
N THR A 4 -22.21 29.51 -9.09
CA THR A 4 -21.36 29.31 -7.92
C THR A 4 -19.90 29.35 -8.33
N THR A 5 -19.05 30.01 -7.56
CA THR A 5 -17.59 30.04 -7.77
C THR A 5 -16.89 29.91 -6.41
N ILE A 6 -15.68 29.34 -6.41
CA ILE A 6 -14.76 29.40 -5.26
C ILE A 6 -13.86 30.62 -5.49
N GLU A 7 -13.70 31.44 -4.46
CA GLU A 7 -12.92 32.68 -4.54
C GLU A 7 -11.57 32.54 -3.83
N ALA A 8 -11.58 31.91 -2.66
CA ALA A 8 -10.40 31.77 -1.83
C ALA A 8 -10.42 30.45 -1.08
N VAL A 9 -9.24 30.07 -0.61
CA VAL A 9 -9.02 28.90 0.23
C VAL A 9 -8.25 29.33 1.47
N ARG A 10 -8.68 28.84 2.63
CA ARG A 10 -8.09 29.13 3.92
C ARG A 10 -7.54 27.83 4.51
N VAL A 11 -6.28 27.91 4.92
CA VAL A 11 -5.50 26.82 5.51
C VAL A 11 -5.08 27.24 6.90
N ALA A 12 -5.08 26.31 7.85
CA ALA A 12 -4.66 26.59 9.21
C ALA A 12 -3.16 26.34 9.45
N GLU A 13 -2.52 27.23 10.21
CA GLU A 13 -1.11 27.18 10.59
C GLU A 13 -0.91 26.53 11.96
N ALA A 14 0.37 26.28 12.30
CA ALA A 14 0.77 25.64 13.55
C ALA A 14 0.32 26.38 14.83
N ASP A 15 0.21 27.71 14.76
CA ASP A 15 -0.22 28.57 15.85
C ASP A 15 -1.76 28.73 15.93
N GLY A 16 -2.50 28.03 15.06
CA GLY A 16 -3.95 28.14 14.94
C GLY A 16 -4.39 29.38 14.16
N SER A 17 -3.46 30.17 13.61
CA SER A 17 -3.77 31.23 12.67
C SER A 17 -4.12 30.65 11.29
N HIS A 18 -4.58 31.49 10.38
CA HIS A 18 -5.02 31.06 9.06
C HIS A 18 -4.34 31.86 7.96
N ILE A 19 -3.80 31.16 6.95
CA ILE A 19 -3.39 31.77 5.69
C ILE A 19 -4.52 31.63 4.68
N VAL A 20 -4.84 32.73 4.00
CA VAL A 20 -5.80 32.77 2.90
C VAL A 20 -5.05 32.87 1.58
N TYR A 21 -5.39 32.00 0.65
CA TYR A 21 -4.88 31.94 -0.70
C TYR A 21 -6.02 32.21 -1.69
N ASP A 22 -5.70 32.83 -2.82
CA ASP A 22 -6.63 32.90 -3.95
C ASP A 22 -6.94 31.50 -4.47
N TRP A 23 -8.18 31.27 -4.89
CA TRP A 23 -8.57 29.98 -5.43
C TRP A 23 -7.82 29.68 -6.73
N ASN A 24 -7.10 28.57 -6.73
CA ASN A 24 -6.50 28.00 -7.91
C ASN A 24 -6.83 26.50 -7.96
N PRO A 25 -7.62 26.03 -8.96
CA PRO A 25 -7.99 24.63 -9.06
C PRO A 25 -6.79 23.71 -9.26
N ASP A 26 -5.68 24.21 -9.80
CA ASP A 26 -4.46 23.44 -10.08
C ASP A 26 -3.45 23.43 -8.93
N LEU A 27 -3.78 24.11 -7.82
CA LEU A 27 -2.93 24.17 -6.64
C LEU A 27 -3.37 23.13 -5.60
N TRP A 28 -2.36 22.47 -5.02
CA TRP A 28 -2.53 21.58 -3.88
C TRP A 28 -2.28 22.36 -2.59
N PHE A 29 -3.31 22.54 -1.78
CA PHE A 29 -3.19 23.27 -0.51
C PHE A 29 -2.60 22.35 0.56
N GLN A 30 -1.48 22.73 1.17
CA GLN A 30 -0.86 21.95 2.23
C GLN A 30 -1.67 22.08 3.52
N ILE A 31 -2.16 20.98 4.07
CA ILE A 31 -2.87 20.96 5.34
C ILE A 31 -2.14 20.03 6.31
N ARG A 32 -2.28 20.29 7.60
CA ARG A 32 -1.65 19.49 8.65
C ARG A 32 -2.59 18.39 9.13
N ASP A 33 -2.07 17.24 9.53
CA ASP A 33 -2.88 16.14 10.08
C ASP A 33 -3.45 16.41 11.48
N ASP A 34 -2.89 17.36 12.22
CA ASP A 34 -3.44 17.89 13.49
C ASP A 34 -4.60 18.88 13.27
N GLN A 35 -4.68 19.48 12.08
CA GLN A 35 -5.76 20.36 11.64
C GLN A 35 -6.28 19.93 10.25
N PRO A 36 -6.93 18.75 10.17
CA PRO A 36 -7.15 18.05 8.92
C PRO A 36 -8.40 18.56 8.19
N PHE A 37 -8.39 19.83 7.80
CA PHE A 37 -9.49 20.43 7.07
C PHE A 37 -9.00 21.50 6.09
N LEU A 38 -9.81 21.72 5.06
CA LEU A 38 -9.62 22.81 4.10
C LEU A 38 -10.88 23.68 4.11
N ASP A 39 -10.71 24.97 4.37
CA ASP A 39 -11.82 25.93 4.33
C ASP A 39 -11.84 26.61 2.96
N ILE A 40 -13.01 26.68 2.33
CA ILE A 40 -13.19 27.33 1.02
C ILE A 40 -14.22 28.45 1.12
N LEU A 41 -13.94 29.57 0.47
CA LEU A 41 -14.85 30.69 0.32
C LEU A 41 -15.58 30.56 -1.01
N THR A 42 -16.91 30.46 -0.97
CA THR A 42 -17.72 30.41 -2.19
C THR A 42 -18.61 31.62 -2.33
N ARG A 43 -18.77 32.12 -3.55
CA ARG A 43 -19.84 33.07 -3.91
C ARG A 43 -21.04 32.32 -4.49
N GLY A 44 -22.23 32.60 -3.98
CA GLY A 44 -23.47 31.95 -4.42
C GLY A 44 -23.87 30.73 -3.58
N TYR A 45 -24.19 29.60 -4.23
CA TYR A 45 -24.70 28.41 -3.53
C TYR A 45 -23.60 27.64 -2.77
N PRO A 46 -23.95 26.83 -1.75
CA PRO A 46 -23.00 25.96 -1.07
C PRO A 46 -22.30 25.00 -2.04
N ALA A 47 -21.03 24.73 -1.77
CA ALA A 47 -20.27 23.76 -2.53
C ALA A 47 -20.78 22.35 -2.22
N GLN A 48 -20.82 21.51 -3.26
CA GLN A 48 -21.33 20.14 -3.16
C GLN A 48 -20.32 19.16 -3.74
N LEU A 49 -20.00 18.13 -2.98
CA LEU A 49 -19.17 17.01 -3.43
C LEU A 49 -19.96 16.13 -4.41
N ALA A 50 -19.26 15.40 -5.29
CA ALA A 50 -19.86 14.52 -6.29
C ALA A 50 -20.75 13.41 -5.67
N GLY A 51 -20.56 13.06 -4.39
CA GLY A 51 -21.39 12.14 -3.60
C GLY A 51 -22.62 12.77 -2.91
N ASP A 52 -23.10 13.91 -3.42
CA ASP A 52 -24.26 14.69 -2.95
C ASP A 52 -24.20 15.33 -1.55
N ALA A 53 -23.14 15.12 -0.76
CA ALA A 53 -22.92 15.86 0.49
C ALA A 53 -22.54 17.33 0.23
N LYS A 54 -23.32 18.26 0.80
CA LYS A 54 -22.96 19.69 0.85
C LYS A 54 -21.88 19.91 1.91
N LEU A 55 -20.92 20.77 1.63
CA LEU A 55 -19.93 21.13 2.63
C LEU A 55 -20.59 21.94 3.76
N PRO A 56 -20.30 21.64 5.04
CA PRO A 56 -20.81 22.41 6.17
C PRO A 56 -20.34 23.86 6.09
N LYS A 57 -21.27 24.79 6.34
CA LYS A 57 -20.98 26.22 6.41
C LYS A 57 -20.32 26.56 7.75
N LEU A 58 -19.40 27.50 7.71
CA LEU A 58 -18.81 28.10 8.90
C LEU A 58 -19.53 29.41 9.26
N THR A 59 -19.40 29.81 10.53
CA THR A 59 -20.03 31.02 11.08
C THR A 59 -19.13 32.26 10.99
N ASP A 60 -17.95 32.14 10.37
CA ASP A 60 -17.00 33.22 10.17
C ASP A 60 -17.61 34.39 9.36
N PRO A 61 -17.26 35.66 9.71
CA PRO A 61 -17.69 36.83 8.96
C PRO A 61 -17.11 36.80 7.54
N CYS A 62 -17.93 37.16 6.55
CA CYS A 62 -17.56 37.20 5.14
C CYS A 62 -18.36 38.28 4.40
N GLU A 63 -17.92 38.64 3.19
CA GLU A 63 -18.59 39.65 2.37
C GLU A 63 -19.99 39.19 1.93
N ASP A 64 -20.89 40.15 1.71
CA ASP A 64 -22.26 39.88 1.29
C ASP A 64 -22.31 38.99 0.02
N GLY A 65 -23.02 37.86 0.15
CA GLY A 65 -23.16 36.87 -0.93
C GLY A 65 -22.05 35.82 -1.01
N THR A 66 -21.09 35.84 -0.07
CA THR A 66 -20.07 34.80 0.11
C THR A 66 -20.31 33.98 1.38
N GLN A 67 -19.66 32.82 1.50
CA GLN A 67 -19.71 31.98 2.70
C GLN A 67 -18.50 31.06 2.79
N TRP A 68 -17.93 30.94 3.98
CA TRP A 68 -16.91 29.93 4.28
C TRP A 68 -17.56 28.56 4.50
N GLN A 69 -16.93 27.52 3.96
CA GLN A 69 -17.34 26.12 4.10
C GLN A 69 -16.15 25.24 4.35
N ARG A 70 -16.33 24.16 5.13
CA ARG A 70 -15.24 23.27 5.52
C ARG A 70 -15.32 21.92 4.83
N TRP A 71 -14.23 21.52 4.19
CA TRP A 71 -13.98 20.13 3.83
C TRP A 71 -13.19 19.47 4.97
N ASP A 72 -13.90 18.74 5.82
CA ASP A 72 -13.34 18.06 6.99
C ASP A 72 -12.83 16.65 6.61
N LEU A 73 -11.57 16.38 6.90
CA LEU A 73 -10.89 15.13 6.62
C LEU A 73 -10.54 14.36 7.91
N ALA A 74 -10.92 14.84 9.09
CA ALA A 74 -10.57 14.23 10.37
C ALA A 74 -10.97 12.75 10.44
N GLU A 75 -12.20 12.40 10.04
CA GLU A 75 -12.64 11.01 10.05
C GLU A 75 -11.94 10.16 8.99
N LEU A 76 -11.69 10.72 7.80
CA LEU A 76 -10.96 10.04 6.73
C LEU A 76 -9.52 9.73 7.16
N LEU A 77 -8.83 10.73 7.72
CA LEU A 77 -7.45 10.60 8.20
C LEU A 77 -7.37 9.76 9.47
N ALA A 78 -8.34 9.82 10.36
CA ALA A 78 -8.38 8.93 11.52
C ALA A 78 -8.45 7.45 11.11
N ARG A 79 -9.18 7.13 10.03
CA ARG A 79 -9.37 5.76 9.55
C ARG A 79 -8.29 5.27 8.60
N LYS A 80 -7.89 6.10 7.63
CA LYS A 80 -6.96 5.72 6.56
C LYS A 80 -5.53 6.17 6.80
N ARG A 81 -5.32 7.13 7.72
CA ARG A 81 -4.02 7.76 8.06
C ARG A 81 -3.16 8.06 6.82
N ARG A 82 -3.85 8.45 5.75
CA ARG A 82 -3.24 8.74 4.45
C ARG A 82 -2.64 10.13 4.52
N ALA A 83 -1.33 10.21 4.61
CA ALA A 83 -0.60 11.44 4.34
C ALA A 83 -0.45 11.64 2.83
N GLY A 84 -0.19 12.88 2.43
CA GLY A 84 -0.04 13.26 1.03
C GLY A 84 -1.34 13.61 0.33
N GLU A 85 -1.41 13.30 -0.95
CA GLU A 85 -2.41 13.85 -1.86
C GLU A 85 -3.83 13.30 -1.64
N LEU A 86 -4.77 14.20 -1.35
CA LEU A 86 -6.21 13.95 -1.34
C LEU A 86 -6.95 14.87 -2.32
N THR A 87 -7.80 14.27 -3.15
CA THR A 87 -8.71 14.99 -4.04
C THR A 87 -10.16 14.73 -3.70
N ALA A 88 -11.00 15.73 -3.96
CA ALA A 88 -12.44 15.61 -3.90
C ALA A 88 -13.10 16.29 -5.10
N GLU A 89 -13.87 15.53 -5.86
CA GLU A 89 -14.63 16.08 -6.98
C GLU A 89 -15.83 16.90 -6.48
N LEU A 90 -15.99 18.10 -7.06
CA LEU A 90 -17.10 18.99 -6.81
C LEU A 90 -18.12 18.93 -7.94
N LYS A 91 -19.38 18.74 -7.57
CA LYS A 91 -20.54 18.80 -8.45
C LYS A 91 -20.95 20.25 -8.73
N ASN A 92 -20.87 21.10 -7.70
CA ASN A 92 -21.19 22.52 -7.78
C ASN A 92 -20.30 23.30 -6.81
N PRO A 93 -19.48 24.27 -7.26
CA PRO A 93 -19.10 24.48 -8.65
C PRO A 93 -18.41 23.23 -9.22
N ARG A 94 -18.47 23.02 -10.55
CA ARG A 94 -17.73 21.91 -11.16
C ARG A 94 -16.23 22.15 -11.03
N GLY A 95 -15.51 21.22 -10.43
CA GLY A 95 -14.08 21.32 -10.18
C GLY A 95 -13.57 20.21 -9.27
N VAL A 96 -12.35 20.37 -8.76
CA VAL A 96 -11.72 19.42 -7.84
C VAL A 96 -11.07 20.21 -6.72
N LEU A 97 -11.33 19.84 -5.47
CA LEU A 97 -10.53 20.26 -4.32
C LEU A 97 -9.31 19.36 -4.21
N ARG A 98 -8.16 19.96 -3.96
CA ARG A 98 -6.86 19.28 -3.89
C ARG A 98 -6.12 19.75 -2.64
N CYS A 99 -5.81 18.83 -1.73
CA CYS A 99 -4.99 19.15 -0.56
C CYS A 99 -3.91 18.09 -0.33
N TYR A 100 -2.78 18.53 0.20
CA TYR A 100 -1.65 17.69 0.56
C TYR A 100 -1.56 17.63 2.08
N VAL A 101 -1.71 16.44 2.68
CA VAL A 101 -1.67 16.26 4.13
C VAL A 101 -0.23 16.04 4.59
N VAL A 102 0.30 16.95 5.40
CA VAL A 102 1.63 16.86 6.01
C VAL A 102 1.52 16.20 7.38
N PRO A 103 2.32 15.15 7.68
CA PRO A 103 2.36 14.55 9.01
C PRO A 103 3.05 15.52 9.98
N THR A 104 2.34 15.88 11.05
CA THR A 104 2.79 16.83 12.07
C THR A 104 2.34 16.44 13.48
N ALA A 105 1.27 15.66 13.61
CA ALA A 105 0.67 15.31 14.89
C ALA A 105 1.45 14.22 15.64
N LEU A 106 2.07 13.27 14.92
CA LEU A 106 2.68 12.06 15.50
C LEU A 106 4.16 11.91 15.17
N LEU A 107 4.56 12.32 13.97
CA LEU A 107 5.92 12.24 13.46
C LEU A 107 6.22 13.52 12.69
N GLY A 108 7.41 14.07 12.85
CA GLY A 108 7.88 15.18 12.05
C GLY A 108 8.38 14.71 10.67
N TYR A 109 8.57 15.65 9.74
CA TYR A 109 9.14 15.33 8.42
C TYR A 109 10.50 14.63 8.53
N GLY A 110 11.38 15.11 9.42
CA GLY A 110 12.69 14.51 9.66
C GLY A 110 12.58 13.05 10.12
N ASP A 111 11.61 12.75 10.99
CA ASP A 111 11.37 11.38 11.46
C ASP A 111 10.98 10.47 10.30
N VAL A 112 10.10 10.93 9.41
CA VAL A 112 9.67 10.17 8.22
C VAL A 112 10.82 9.91 7.26
N VAL A 113 11.69 10.89 7.03
CA VAL A 113 12.89 10.73 6.22
C VAL A 113 13.82 9.69 6.84
N SER A 114 14.11 9.81 8.13
CA SER A 114 14.98 8.86 8.84
C SER A 114 14.45 7.43 8.84
N MET A 115 13.13 7.23 9.03
CA MET A 115 12.54 5.89 8.95
C MET A 115 12.80 5.24 7.60
N ALA A 116 12.66 6.02 6.53
CA ALA A 116 12.83 5.50 5.19
C ALA A 116 14.31 5.24 4.87
N GLU A 117 15.23 6.11 5.31
CA GLU A 117 16.68 5.87 5.21
C GLU A 117 17.08 4.58 5.94
N ASP A 118 16.52 4.32 7.13
CA ASP A 118 16.74 3.07 7.86
C ASP A 118 16.25 1.85 7.05
N VAL A 119 15.08 1.96 6.41
CA VAL A 119 14.52 0.89 5.55
C VAL A 119 15.41 0.60 4.35
N GLU A 120 15.88 1.64 3.66
CA GLU A 120 16.78 1.48 2.52
C GLU A 120 18.10 0.83 2.91
N ALA A 121 18.69 1.31 4.01
CA ALA A 121 19.96 0.80 4.51
C ALA A 121 19.88 -0.68 4.88
N GLU A 122 18.75 -1.11 5.46
CA GLU A 122 18.55 -2.48 5.90
C GLU A 122 18.20 -3.45 4.76
N LEU A 123 17.31 -3.03 3.86
CA LEU A 123 16.72 -3.94 2.87
C LEU A 123 17.37 -3.82 1.49
N GLY A 124 18.22 -2.82 1.27
CA GLY A 124 18.89 -2.59 -0.01
C GLY A 124 17.93 -2.29 -1.16
N LEU A 125 16.65 -2.04 -0.85
CA LEU A 125 15.70 -1.57 -1.82
C LEU A 125 15.91 -0.06 -1.95
N PRO A 126 16.19 0.46 -3.16
CA PRO A 126 15.98 1.87 -3.39
C PRO A 126 14.50 2.07 -3.15
N GLY A 127 14.13 2.83 -2.12
CA GLY A 127 12.75 3.28 -2.07
C GLY A 127 12.47 4.13 -3.33
N ALA A 128 11.28 4.66 -3.48
CA ALA A 128 11.00 5.54 -4.61
C ALA A 128 11.77 6.88 -4.47
N TRP A 129 13.07 6.90 -4.76
CA TRP A 129 13.96 8.05 -4.61
C TRP A 129 14.70 8.28 -5.92
N ASP A 130 14.43 9.41 -6.55
CA ASP A 130 15.35 9.99 -7.54
C ASP A 130 15.90 11.29 -6.96
N VAL A 131 17.22 11.45 -7.07
CA VAL A 131 17.87 12.74 -6.89
C VAL A 131 17.76 13.47 -8.22
N LEU A 132 16.98 14.55 -8.26
CA LEU A 132 16.92 15.38 -9.46
C LEU A 132 18.31 15.94 -9.75
N ALA A 133 18.92 15.59 -10.88
CA ALA A 133 20.27 16.01 -11.24
C ALA A 133 20.46 17.55 -11.30
N GLN A 134 19.38 18.32 -11.29
CA GLN A 134 19.37 19.78 -11.42
C GLN A 134 19.24 20.53 -10.07
N ARG A 135 18.86 19.84 -8.97
CA ARG A 135 18.85 20.37 -7.59
C ARG A 135 19.08 19.23 -6.59
N PRO A 136 19.96 19.36 -5.59
CA PRO A 136 20.21 18.32 -4.59
C PRO A 136 19.07 18.18 -3.55
N ASP A 137 17.83 18.40 -3.96
CA ASP A 137 16.64 18.28 -3.12
C ASP A 137 15.99 16.92 -3.41
N ARG A 138 15.79 16.11 -2.37
CA ARG A 138 15.18 14.77 -2.46
C ARG A 138 13.70 14.87 -2.81
N THR A 139 13.23 14.07 -3.77
CA THR A 139 11.81 13.99 -4.18
C THR A 139 11.29 12.55 -4.12
N TRP A 140 10.14 12.37 -3.48
CA TRP A 140 9.45 11.08 -3.25
C TRP A 140 8.55 10.66 -4.38
N SER A 141 8.44 11.53 -5.36
CA SER A 141 7.72 11.27 -6.58
C SER A 141 8.75 11.12 -7.68
N ARG A 142 9.06 9.86 -8.00
CA ARG A 142 9.86 9.54 -9.18
C ARG A 142 9.34 10.35 -10.37
N PRO A 143 10.20 11.07 -11.11
CA PRO A 143 9.92 11.36 -12.51
C PRO A 143 9.65 9.99 -13.09
N ARG A 144 8.41 9.74 -13.47
CA ARG A 144 8.01 8.43 -13.96
C ARG A 144 8.55 8.25 -15.36
N ASP A 145 9.86 8.05 -15.45
CA ASP A 145 10.48 7.47 -16.63
C ASP A 145 10.09 5.99 -16.76
N ALA A 146 9.64 5.36 -15.66
CA ALA A 146 8.93 4.09 -15.68
C ALA A 146 7.41 4.32 -15.67
N LEU A 147 6.82 4.20 -16.86
CA LEU A 147 5.40 3.93 -17.10
C LEU A 147 4.78 3.19 -15.91
N ARG A 148 3.71 3.71 -15.29
CA ARG A 148 2.84 2.83 -14.47
C ARG A 148 2.45 1.69 -15.42
N PRO A 149 2.68 0.41 -15.09
CA PRO A 149 2.08 -0.66 -15.85
C PRO A 149 0.57 -0.39 -15.79
N SER A 150 -0.03 -0.12 -16.95
CA SER A 150 -1.49 -0.01 -17.06
C SER A 150 -2.06 -1.30 -16.51
N MET A 151 -2.95 -1.24 -15.51
CA MET A 151 -3.47 -2.46 -14.87
C MET A 151 -3.87 -3.48 -15.94
N PRO A 152 -3.55 -4.78 -15.79
CA PRO A 152 -3.83 -5.77 -16.83
C PRO A 152 -5.28 -5.71 -17.35
N SER A 153 -6.25 -5.46 -16.46
CA SER A 153 -7.67 -5.28 -16.79
C SER A 153 -7.97 -4.05 -17.64
N GLU A 154 -7.29 -2.93 -17.39
CA GLU A 154 -7.41 -1.72 -18.18
C GLU A 154 -6.79 -1.90 -19.57
N THR A 155 -5.61 -2.52 -19.64
CA THR A 155 -4.95 -2.86 -20.90
C THR A 155 -5.83 -3.78 -21.75
N ILE A 156 -6.44 -4.82 -21.16
CA ILE A 156 -7.41 -5.69 -21.84
C ILE A 156 -8.57 -4.89 -22.43
N ARG A 157 -9.15 -3.96 -21.66
CA ARG A 157 -10.27 -3.12 -22.11
C ARG A 157 -9.85 -2.22 -23.28
N LEU A 158 -8.71 -1.53 -23.14
CA LEU A 158 -8.19 -0.63 -24.16
C LEU A 158 -7.88 -1.36 -25.46
N VAL A 159 -7.21 -2.52 -25.39
CA VAL A 159 -6.93 -3.36 -26.57
C VAL A 159 -8.24 -3.78 -27.24
N GLY A 160 -9.27 -4.15 -26.48
CA GLY A 160 -10.59 -4.49 -27.03
C GLY A 160 -11.23 -3.35 -27.82
N GLU A 161 -11.18 -2.11 -27.32
CA GLU A 161 -11.68 -0.91 -28.00
C GLU A 161 -10.85 -0.57 -29.25
N GLU A 162 -9.53 -0.67 -29.14
CA GLU A 162 -8.56 -0.35 -30.19
C GLU A 162 -8.62 -1.36 -31.35
N MET A 163 -8.86 -2.64 -31.07
CA MET A 163 -8.98 -3.70 -32.09
C MET A 163 -10.09 -3.43 -33.10
N LEU A 164 -11.24 -2.89 -32.64
CA LEU A 164 -12.35 -2.52 -33.54
C LEU A 164 -11.94 -1.40 -34.50
N ALA A 165 -11.18 -0.42 -34.00
CA ALA A 165 -10.63 0.67 -34.80
C ALA A 165 -9.59 0.16 -35.80
N ALA A 166 -8.67 -0.72 -35.37
CA ALA A 166 -7.67 -1.34 -36.23
C ALA A 166 -8.30 -2.13 -37.38
N HIS A 167 -9.33 -2.94 -37.09
CA HIS A 167 -10.05 -3.70 -38.12
C HIS A 167 -10.77 -2.79 -39.12
N SER A 168 -11.37 -1.71 -38.64
CA SER A 168 -12.02 -0.71 -39.50
C SER A 168 -11.02 -0.02 -40.45
N ILE A 169 -9.83 0.35 -39.96
CA ILE A 169 -8.78 0.98 -40.76
C ILE A 169 -8.26 0.03 -41.85
N ARG A 170 -8.06 -1.25 -41.51
CA ARG A 170 -7.64 -2.29 -42.47
C ARG A 170 -8.65 -2.54 -43.58
N ARG A 171 -9.95 -2.46 -43.26
CA ARG A 171 -11.04 -2.70 -44.22
C ARG A 171 -11.30 -1.50 -45.12
N GLU A 172 -11.22 -0.29 -44.57
CA GLU A 172 -11.53 0.97 -45.27
C GLU A 172 -10.38 1.97 -45.07
N PRO A 173 -9.30 1.85 -45.87
CA PRO A 173 -8.19 2.78 -45.81
C PRO A 173 -8.61 4.19 -46.22
N PHE A 174 -7.99 5.20 -45.61
CA PHE A 174 -8.35 6.61 -45.79
C PHE A 174 -8.08 7.08 -47.23
N VAL A 175 -9.06 7.77 -47.82
CA VAL A 175 -8.96 8.31 -49.18
C VAL A 175 -8.22 9.65 -49.22
N GLU A 176 -8.14 10.36 -48.08
CA GLU A 176 -7.74 11.78 -48.01
C GLU A 176 -6.32 12.05 -47.47
N LEU A 177 -5.65 11.07 -46.86
CA LEU A 177 -4.48 11.33 -45.99
C LEU A 177 -3.11 11.18 -46.66
N ALA A 178 -3.03 10.66 -47.88
CA ALA A 178 -1.79 10.59 -48.66
C ALA A 178 -2.06 10.53 -50.18
N PRO A 179 -1.11 10.95 -51.05
CA PRO A 179 -1.18 10.65 -52.47
C PRO A 179 -1.33 9.14 -52.66
N ARG A 180 -2.13 8.70 -53.65
CA ARG A 180 -2.30 7.27 -54.00
C ARG A 180 -0.93 6.59 -53.95
N SER A 181 -0.82 5.56 -53.10
CA SER A 181 0.42 4.83 -52.83
C SER A 181 1.15 4.54 -54.16
N ARG A 182 2.44 4.91 -54.22
CA ARG A 182 3.33 4.41 -55.27
C ARG A 182 3.29 2.89 -55.15
N MET A 183 3.07 2.18 -56.27
CA MET A 183 3.01 0.71 -56.32
C MET A 183 4.02 0.08 -55.34
N HIS A 184 3.53 -0.73 -54.41
CA HIS A 184 4.30 -1.47 -53.38
C HIS A 184 4.75 -0.71 -52.12
N VAL A 185 4.28 0.52 -51.84
CA VAL A 185 4.51 1.17 -50.54
C VAL A 185 3.27 1.04 -49.65
N PRO A 186 3.37 0.45 -48.43
CA PRO A 186 2.23 0.36 -47.51
C PRO A 186 1.75 1.74 -47.07
N LEU A 187 0.44 1.87 -46.86
CA LEU A 187 -0.16 3.11 -46.39
C LEU A 187 0.28 3.41 -44.95
N PRO A 188 0.56 4.68 -44.60
CA PRO A 188 0.96 5.07 -43.23
C PRO A 188 -0.02 4.62 -42.14
N GLU A 189 -1.31 4.55 -42.44
CA GLU A 189 -2.36 4.14 -41.50
C GLU A 189 -2.36 2.63 -41.25
N ASN A 190 -2.04 1.85 -42.28
CA ASN A 190 -1.84 0.40 -42.16
C ASN A 190 -0.55 0.08 -41.39
N ALA A 191 0.51 0.84 -41.65
CA ALA A 191 1.74 0.78 -40.85
C ALA A 191 1.49 1.12 -39.38
N LEU A 192 0.66 2.13 -39.09
CA LEU A 192 0.28 2.45 -37.71
C LEU A 192 -0.47 1.30 -37.03
N VAL A 193 -1.34 0.57 -37.75
CA VAL A 193 -2.01 -0.63 -37.23
C VAL A 193 -0.99 -1.71 -36.87
N SER A 194 -0.03 -2.01 -37.76
CA SER A 194 1.04 -2.97 -37.49
C SER A 194 1.90 -2.58 -36.29
N LEU A 195 2.30 -1.30 -36.21
CA LEU A 195 3.11 -0.77 -35.11
C LEU A 195 2.33 -0.80 -33.77
N TRP A 196 1.05 -0.43 -33.78
CA TRP A 196 0.18 -0.47 -32.61
C TRP A 196 0.06 -1.91 -32.08
N ALA A 197 -0.20 -2.86 -32.97
CA ALA A 197 -0.37 -4.26 -32.63
C ALA A 197 0.93 -4.84 -32.03
N ALA A 198 2.09 -4.51 -32.61
CA ALA A 198 3.39 -4.90 -32.06
C ALA A 198 3.63 -4.30 -30.66
N ARG A 199 3.34 -3.01 -30.46
CA ARG A 199 3.50 -2.32 -29.18
C ARG A 199 2.60 -2.92 -28.09
N ARG A 200 1.31 -3.13 -28.38
CA ARG A 200 0.35 -3.75 -27.45
C ARG A 200 0.70 -5.22 -27.18
N ALA A 201 1.20 -5.97 -28.16
CA ALA A 201 1.62 -7.35 -27.96
C ALA A 201 2.79 -7.48 -26.96
N THR A 202 3.73 -6.53 -26.97
CA THR A 202 4.79 -6.44 -25.95
C THR A 202 4.20 -6.16 -24.57
N GLN A 203 3.35 -5.13 -24.45
CA GLN A 203 2.72 -4.77 -23.17
C GLN A 203 1.89 -5.92 -22.58
N LEU A 204 1.11 -6.64 -23.41
CA LEU A 204 0.37 -7.83 -22.96
C LEU A 204 1.30 -8.97 -22.53
N SER A 205 2.50 -9.06 -23.11
CA SER A 205 3.49 -10.07 -22.74
C SER A 205 4.09 -9.82 -21.36
N ASP A 206 4.36 -8.55 -21.04
CA ASP A 206 4.89 -8.13 -19.75
C ASP A 206 3.86 -8.39 -18.64
N HIS A 207 2.62 -7.93 -18.83
CA HIS A 207 1.48 -8.21 -17.94
C HIS A 207 1.22 -9.69 -17.73
N ARG A 208 1.44 -10.51 -18.76
CA ARG A 208 1.28 -11.96 -18.66
C ARG A 208 2.34 -12.57 -17.73
N GLY A 209 3.57 -12.06 -17.75
CA GLY A 209 4.63 -12.49 -16.83
C GLY A 209 4.27 -12.21 -15.37
N GLU A 210 3.84 -10.98 -15.09
CA GLU A 210 3.42 -10.54 -13.76
C GLU A 210 2.23 -11.37 -13.22
N VAL A 211 1.17 -11.52 -14.03
CA VAL A 211 -0.02 -12.29 -13.65
C VAL A 211 0.32 -13.78 -13.47
N ALA A 212 1.27 -14.34 -14.23
CA ALA A 212 1.69 -15.74 -14.07
C ALA A 212 2.43 -15.96 -12.74
N VAL A 213 3.30 -15.04 -12.32
CA VAL A 213 3.97 -15.10 -11.01
C VAL A 213 2.95 -15.01 -9.88
N ALA A 214 2.03 -14.05 -9.95
CA ALA A 214 0.97 -13.88 -8.96
C ALA A 214 0.03 -15.11 -8.89
N LEU A 215 -0.32 -15.69 -10.05
CA LEU A 215 -1.13 -16.91 -10.11
C LEU A 215 -0.39 -18.10 -9.48
N THR A 216 0.91 -18.23 -9.70
CA THR A 216 1.72 -19.30 -9.10
C THR A 216 1.71 -19.19 -7.58
N ALA A 217 1.91 -17.97 -7.05
CA ALA A 217 1.83 -17.70 -5.61
C ALA A 217 0.42 -17.99 -5.05
N ALA A 218 -0.64 -17.52 -5.72
CA ALA A 218 -2.02 -17.78 -5.32
C ALA A 218 -2.37 -19.28 -5.33
N THR A 219 -1.90 -20.03 -6.32
CA THR A 219 -2.12 -21.48 -6.44
C THR A 219 -1.37 -22.25 -5.36
N ALA A 220 -0.12 -21.87 -5.08
CA ALA A 220 0.65 -22.44 -3.99
C ALA A 220 -0.02 -22.19 -2.62
N ARG A 221 -0.66 -21.02 -2.43
CA ARG A 221 -1.46 -20.71 -1.23
C ARG A 221 -2.75 -21.52 -1.17
N ALA A 222 -3.45 -21.70 -2.29
CA ALA A 222 -4.68 -22.48 -2.37
C ALA A 222 -4.46 -23.96 -2.01
N ALA A 223 -3.28 -24.51 -2.36
CA ALA A 223 -2.93 -25.89 -2.07
C ALA A 223 -2.78 -26.19 -0.56
N ARG A 224 -2.57 -25.17 0.28
CA ARG A 224 -2.29 -25.31 1.72
C ARG A 224 -3.52 -25.63 2.60
N SER A 225 -4.67 -25.97 2.00
CA SER A 225 -5.94 -26.26 2.71
C SER A 225 -6.30 -25.21 3.77
N ASN A 226 -6.76 -24.03 3.35
CA ASN A 226 -7.26 -23.00 4.24
C ASN A 226 -8.76 -23.26 4.56
N PRO A 227 -9.32 -22.74 5.66
CA PRO A 227 -10.73 -22.93 5.97
C PRO A 227 -11.67 -21.95 5.23
N GLY A 228 -12.84 -22.48 4.86
CA GLY A 228 -14.06 -21.76 4.49
C GLY A 228 -13.87 -20.56 3.55
N ALA A 229 -14.30 -19.39 4.01
CA ALA A 229 -14.33 -18.14 3.23
C ALA A 229 -12.92 -17.68 2.79
N ARG A 230 -11.86 -18.02 3.54
CA ARG A 230 -10.47 -17.67 3.17
C ARG A 230 -10.00 -18.50 1.98
N GLN A 231 -10.31 -19.80 1.99
CA GLN A 231 -10.04 -20.68 0.84
C GLN A 231 -10.85 -20.23 -0.38
N GLU A 232 -12.14 -19.93 -0.22
CA GLU A 232 -12.97 -19.42 -1.32
C GLU A 232 -12.44 -18.10 -1.90
N ASN A 233 -11.89 -17.20 -1.07
CA ASN A 233 -11.26 -15.96 -1.51
C ASN A 233 -9.96 -16.21 -2.26
N ILE A 234 -9.07 -17.08 -1.77
CA ILE A 234 -7.80 -17.42 -2.43
C ILE A 234 -8.08 -18.15 -3.76
N GLU A 235 -9.03 -19.07 -3.78
CA GLU A 235 -9.49 -19.75 -5.00
C GLU A 235 -10.20 -18.80 -5.96
N GLY A 236 -10.95 -17.83 -5.43
CA GLY A 236 -11.57 -16.74 -6.20
C GLY A 236 -10.52 -15.85 -6.86
N GLU A 237 -9.47 -15.49 -6.12
CA GLU A 237 -8.33 -14.73 -6.63
C GLU A 237 -7.57 -15.54 -7.70
N ALA A 238 -7.26 -16.81 -7.44
CA ALA A 238 -6.59 -17.70 -8.40
C ALA A 238 -7.42 -17.86 -9.68
N ARG A 239 -8.75 -18.05 -9.57
CA ARG A 239 -9.66 -18.09 -10.73
C ARG A 239 -9.65 -16.78 -11.50
N ARG A 240 -9.70 -15.63 -10.83
CA ARG A 240 -9.64 -14.31 -11.46
C ARG A 240 -8.32 -14.09 -12.20
N LEU A 241 -7.19 -14.43 -11.58
CA LEU A 241 -5.86 -14.32 -12.17
C LEU A 241 -5.70 -15.26 -13.37
N SER A 242 -6.18 -16.50 -13.26
CA SER A 242 -6.21 -17.47 -14.36
C SER A 242 -7.04 -16.98 -15.55
N ALA A 243 -8.25 -16.45 -15.30
CA ALA A 243 -9.10 -15.87 -16.35
C ALA A 243 -8.42 -14.65 -17.01
N THR A 244 -7.76 -13.80 -16.23
CA THR A 244 -7.00 -12.65 -16.74
C THR A 244 -5.83 -13.12 -17.61
N LEU A 245 -5.07 -14.12 -17.18
CA LEU A 245 -3.95 -14.71 -17.93
C LEU A 245 -4.40 -15.31 -19.26
N ALA A 246 -5.53 -16.02 -19.26
CA ALA A 246 -6.13 -16.57 -20.47
C ALA A 246 -6.52 -15.46 -21.44
N ARG A 247 -7.17 -14.39 -20.94
CA ARG A 247 -7.58 -13.25 -21.77
C ARG A 247 -6.39 -12.46 -22.35
N LEU A 248 -5.32 -12.26 -21.57
CA LEU A 248 -4.08 -11.65 -22.05
C LEU A 248 -3.46 -12.48 -23.18
N SER A 249 -3.45 -13.81 -23.03
CA SER A 249 -2.92 -14.72 -24.03
C SER A 249 -3.75 -14.75 -25.32
N GLU A 250 -5.07 -14.74 -25.19
CA GLU A 250 -6.00 -14.64 -26.32
C GLU A 250 -5.79 -13.35 -27.11
N LEU A 251 -5.78 -12.20 -26.43
CA LEU A 251 -5.57 -10.90 -27.07
C LEU A 251 -4.20 -10.81 -27.74
N LYS A 252 -3.13 -11.33 -27.12
CA LYS A 252 -1.80 -11.38 -27.74
C LYS A 252 -1.82 -12.17 -29.05
N SER A 253 -2.48 -13.33 -29.07
CA SER A 253 -2.65 -14.13 -30.29
C SER A 253 -3.44 -13.40 -31.36
N LEU A 254 -4.51 -12.68 -30.98
CA LEU A 254 -5.30 -11.88 -31.92
C LEU A 254 -4.51 -10.69 -32.50
N LEU A 255 -3.70 -10.02 -31.68
CA LEU A 255 -2.83 -8.92 -32.14
C LEU A 255 -1.78 -9.38 -33.14
N ALA A 256 -1.27 -10.61 -33.04
CA ALA A 256 -0.32 -11.16 -34.01
C ALA A 256 -0.88 -11.15 -35.43
N GLY A 257 -2.20 -11.31 -35.61
CA GLY A 257 -2.87 -11.24 -36.91
C GLY A 257 -2.92 -9.83 -37.54
N PHE A 258 -2.61 -8.78 -36.78
CA PHE A 258 -2.56 -7.40 -37.28
C PHE A 258 -1.16 -6.93 -37.68
N VAL A 259 -0.12 -7.71 -37.38
CA VAL A 259 1.27 -7.35 -37.64
C VAL A 259 1.71 -7.87 -39.01
N LEU A 260 2.05 -6.95 -39.91
CA LEU A 260 2.65 -7.26 -41.20
C LEU A 260 4.09 -6.75 -41.25
N ALA A 261 5.05 -7.64 -41.49
CA ALA A 261 6.48 -7.34 -41.40
C ALA A 261 6.93 -6.22 -42.36
N GLU A 262 6.33 -6.15 -43.55
CA GLU A 262 6.61 -5.12 -44.56
C GLU A 262 6.18 -3.71 -44.12
N GLU A 263 5.26 -3.61 -43.17
CA GLU A 263 4.72 -2.32 -42.71
C GLU A 263 5.43 -1.78 -41.47
N LEU A 264 6.14 -2.63 -40.72
CA LEU A 264 6.90 -2.23 -39.53
C LEU A 264 8.12 -1.36 -39.86
N SER A 265 8.59 -1.39 -41.11
CA SER A 265 9.71 -0.58 -41.60
C SER A 265 9.28 0.80 -42.13
N VAL A 266 7.97 1.07 -42.20
CA VAL A 266 7.42 2.32 -42.71
C VAL A 266 7.52 3.41 -41.65
N GLN A 267 8.20 4.51 -41.97
CA GLN A 267 8.31 5.66 -41.08
C GLN A 267 6.99 6.45 -41.03
N VAL A 268 6.21 6.25 -39.96
CA VAL A 268 4.99 7.03 -39.71
C VAL A 268 5.35 8.36 -39.04
N HIS A 269 5.05 9.47 -39.71
CA HIS A 269 5.24 10.81 -39.15
C HIS A 269 3.89 11.33 -38.61
N PRO A 270 3.71 11.42 -37.28
CA PRO A 270 2.45 11.85 -36.68
C PRO A 270 2.21 13.36 -36.94
N GLY A 271 1.49 13.67 -38.01
CA GLY A 271 1.03 15.03 -38.33
C GLY A 271 -0.37 15.34 -37.81
N PRO A 272 -0.80 16.62 -37.80
CA PRO A 272 -2.12 17.05 -37.32
C PRO A 272 -3.31 16.36 -38.01
N LEU A 273 -3.12 15.87 -39.24
CA LEU A 273 -4.15 15.17 -40.01
C LEU A 273 -4.43 13.75 -39.48
N LEU A 274 -3.43 13.05 -38.95
CA LEU A 274 -3.58 11.72 -38.33
C LEU A 274 -4.35 11.78 -37.00
N GLN A 275 -4.45 12.96 -36.38
CA GLN A 275 -5.23 13.18 -35.16
C GLN A 275 -6.70 13.57 -35.42
N ARG A 276 -7.09 13.84 -36.68
CA ARG A 276 -8.48 14.23 -37.00
C ARG A 276 -9.45 13.06 -36.92
N ASP A 277 -9.03 11.87 -37.35
CA ASP A 277 -9.87 10.67 -37.30
C ASP A 277 -9.88 10.04 -35.89
N TYR A 278 -11.06 9.64 -35.44
CA TYR A 278 -11.26 9.03 -34.13
C TYR A 278 -10.59 7.65 -34.00
N ARG A 279 -10.60 6.83 -35.05
CA ARG A 279 -10.02 5.48 -35.07
C ARG A 279 -8.50 5.53 -34.94
N LEU A 280 -7.85 6.44 -35.67
CA LEU A 280 -6.40 6.66 -35.56
C LEU A 280 -6.01 7.20 -34.18
N ARG A 281 -6.80 8.11 -33.60
CA ARG A 281 -6.60 8.60 -32.22
C ARG A 281 -6.67 7.48 -31.19
N LEU A 282 -7.55 6.49 -31.37
CA LEU A 282 -7.60 5.33 -30.48
C LEU A 282 -6.29 4.53 -30.53
N LEU A 283 -5.78 4.23 -31.73
CA LEU A 283 -4.52 3.48 -31.87
C LEU A 283 -3.30 4.26 -31.36
N LEU A 284 -3.29 5.58 -31.53
CA LEU A 284 -2.21 6.44 -31.03
C LEU A 284 -2.09 6.44 -29.49
N ARG A 285 -3.12 5.99 -28.75
CA ARG A 285 -3.03 5.81 -27.28
C ARG A 285 -1.98 4.80 -26.84
N ALA A 286 -1.62 3.82 -27.69
CA ALA A 286 -0.55 2.88 -27.37
C ALA A 286 0.85 3.53 -27.36
N PHE A 287 0.97 4.73 -27.94
CA PHE A 287 2.22 5.49 -28.08
C PHE A 287 2.23 6.79 -27.29
N ALA A 288 1.07 7.29 -26.87
CA ALA A 288 0.99 8.42 -25.96
C ALA A 288 1.49 8.00 -24.57
N ALA A 289 2.23 8.90 -23.91
CA ALA A 289 2.31 8.88 -22.45
C ALA A 289 0.87 8.96 -21.93
N SER A 290 0.50 8.13 -20.97
CA SER A 290 -0.84 8.12 -20.40
C SER A 290 -1.21 9.53 -19.93
N PRO A 291 -2.49 9.96 -19.94
CA PRO A 291 -2.89 11.20 -19.27
C PRO A 291 -2.50 11.22 -17.78
N SER A 292 -2.35 10.03 -17.17
CA SER A 292 -1.74 9.89 -15.85
C SER A 292 -0.28 10.33 -15.83
N ASP A 293 0.45 10.17 -16.94
CA ASP A 293 1.89 10.42 -17.05
C ASP A 293 2.20 11.92 -17.09
N ALA A 294 1.44 12.71 -17.86
CA ALA A 294 1.57 14.17 -17.90
C ALA A 294 1.11 14.86 -16.59
N MET A 295 0.12 14.29 -15.92
CA MET A 295 -0.23 14.70 -14.54
C MET A 295 0.87 14.27 -13.57
N THR A 296 1.44 13.06 -13.71
CA THR A 296 2.49 12.57 -12.82
C THR A 296 3.86 13.19 -13.04
N GLU A 297 4.22 13.73 -14.20
CA GLU A 297 5.45 14.55 -14.34
C GLU A 297 5.34 15.85 -13.55
N PHE A 298 4.14 16.45 -13.56
CA PHE A 298 3.84 17.66 -12.78
C PHE A 298 3.71 17.36 -11.27
N GLU A 299 3.14 16.21 -10.89
CA GLU A 299 3.09 15.70 -9.51
C GLU A 299 4.49 15.23 -9.05
N SER A 300 5.30 14.68 -9.97
CA SER A 300 6.67 14.20 -9.73
C SER A 300 7.65 15.30 -9.40
N ALA A 301 7.56 16.43 -10.07
CA ALA A 301 8.42 17.56 -9.78
C ALA A 301 8.11 18.20 -8.41
N ARG A 302 7.06 17.76 -7.68
CA ARG A 302 6.48 18.51 -6.56
C ARG A 302 6.37 17.74 -5.24
N SER A 303 6.49 16.41 -5.21
CA SER A 303 6.38 15.66 -3.95
C SER A 303 7.72 15.57 -3.21
N HIS A 304 7.97 16.52 -2.32
CA HIS A 304 9.03 16.40 -1.29
C HIS A 304 8.61 15.53 -0.10
N TYR A 305 7.42 14.92 -0.15
CA TYR A 305 6.90 14.10 0.95
C TYR A 305 6.30 12.79 0.38
N PRO A 306 6.37 11.67 1.12
CA PRO A 306 6.01 10.35 0.59
C PRO A 306 4.49 10.20 0.33
N PRO A 307 4.05 9.72 -0.84
CA PRO A 307 2.71 9.17 -1.03
C PRO A 307 2.66 7.74 -0.48
N VAL A 308 2.96 7.57 0.81
CA VAL A 308 3.06 6.26 1.46
C VAL A 308 1.90 6.09 2.43
N PHE A 309 1.39 4.87 2.55
CA PHE A 309 0.63 4.48 3.73
C PHE A 309 1.60 4.54 4.91
N LEU A 310 1.67 5.67 5.60
CA LEU A 310 2.62 5.93 6.69
C LEU A 310 2.53 4.85 7.79
N ASN A 311 1.36 4.22 7.93
CA ASN A 311 1.17 3.01 8.74
C ASN A 311 2.10 1.87 8.30
N ASN A 312 2.09 1.49 7.02
CA ASN A 312 2.95 0.42 6.51
C ASN A 312 4.45 0.76 6.64
N LEU A 313 4.82 2.04 6.43
CA LEU A 313 6.20 2.48 6.67
C LEU A 313 6.55 2.35 8.16
N TRP A 314 5.66 2.79 9.05
CA TRP A 314 5.84 2.67 10.50
C TRP A 314 5.91 1.21 10.96
N GLU A 315 5.05 0.35 10.43
CA GLU A 315 5.00 -1.09 10.70
C GLU A 315 6.32 -1.76 10.27
N LEU A 316 6.77 -1.52 9.04
CA LEU A 316 8.04 -2.06 8.55
C LEU A 316 9.25 -1.48 9.29
N TRP A 317 9.29 -0.15 9.48
CA TRP A 317 10.36 0.50 10.23
C TRP A 317 10.41 0.00 11.68
N GLY A 318 9.25 -0.30 12.28
CA GLY A 318 9.17 -0.93 13.60
C GLY A 318 9.90 -2.27 13.69
N ALA A 319 9.83 -3.10 12.65
CA ALA A 319 10.61 -4.34 12.56
C ALA A 319 12.12 -4.05 12.51
N ILE A 320 12.53 -3.05 11.73
CA ILE A 320 13.95 -2.65 11.61
C ILE A 320 14.47 -2.08 12.92
N TRP A 321 13.68 -1.26 13.61
CA TRP A 321 14.02 -0.77 14.94
C TRP A 321 14.24 -1.93 15.92
N LEU A 322 13.34 -2.92 15.96
CA LEU A 322 13.51 -4.12 16.79
C LEU A 322 14.81 -4.87 16.46
N VAL A 323 15.11 -5.07 15.17
CA VAL A 323 16.35 -5.71 14.70
C VAL A 323 17.59 -4.94 15.13
N ASN A 324 17.57 -3.61 15.00
CA ASN A 324 18.66 -2.75 15.43
C ASN A 324 18.86 -2.82 16.94
N GLU A 325 17.79 -2.86 17.74
CA GLU A 325 17.88 -3.07 19.18
C GLU A 325 18.50 -4.44 19.51
N PHE A 326 18.14 -5.52 18.81
CA PHE A 326 18.81 -6.81 18.97
C PHE A 326 20.29 -6.77 18.61
N ARG A 327 20.67 -6.01 17.58
CA ARG A 327 22.07 -5.78 17.23
C ARG A 327 22.82 -5.02 18.31
N THR A 328 22.19 -4.03 18.96
CA THR A 328 22.81 -3.37 20.13
C THR A 328 23.01 -4.31 21.32
N LEU A 329 22.29 -5.44 21.36
CA LEU A 329 22.48 -6.51 22.34
C LEU A 329 23.54 -7.53 21.90
N GLY A 330 24.17 -7.34 20.74
CA GLY A 330 25.26 -8.18 20.22
C GLY A 330 24.81 -9.34 19.32
N PHE A 331 23.57 -9.33 18.83
CA PHE A 331 23.13 -10.26 17.79
C PHE A 331 23.55 -9.77 16.40
N SER A 332 23.80 -10.69 15.47
CA SER A 332 24.14 -10.37 14.07
C SER A 332 23.40 -11.27 13.10
N GLY A 333 23.02 -10.75 11.94
CA GLY A 333 22.35 -11.53 10.90
C GLY A 333 21.70 -10.66 9.82
N ALA A 334 21.08 -11.30 8.85
CA ALA A 334 20.57 -10.68 7.63
C ALA A 334 19.04 -10.83 7.49
N CYS A 335 18.46 -9.95 6.67
CA CYS A 335 17.08 -10.04 6.24
C CYS A 335 16.93 -10.96 5.02
N SER A 336 15.83 -11.70 4.96
CA SER A 336 15.31 -12.38 3.78
C SER A 336 13.95 -11.77 3.41
N ILE A 337 13.79 -11.40 2.13
CA ILE A 337 12.59 -10.75 1.60
C ILE A 337 11.81 -11.74 0.73
N GLU A 338 10.49 -11.81 0.90
CA GLU A 338 9.60 -12.58 0.02
C GLU A 338 8.79 -11.63 -0.87
N GLY A 339 8.93 -11.77 -2.19
CA GLY A 339 8.27 -10.90 -3.18
C GLY A 339 9.26 -10.02 -3.94
N GLY A 340 8.98 -9.78 -5.22
CA GLY A 340 9.90 -9.08 -6.13
C GLY A 340 10.02 -7.57 -5.86
N GLU A 341 8.97 -6.79 -6.16
CA GLU A 341 9.05 -5.32 -6.25
C GLU A 341 8.49 -4.55 -5.04
N THR A 342 7.68 -5.19 -4.19
CA THR A 342 7.10 -4.60 -2.97
C THR A 342 7.34 -5.49 -1.77
N ILE A 343 7.78 -4.89 -0.65
CA ILE A 343 7.95 -5.60 0.62
C ILE A 343 6.55 -5.87 1.17
N GLU A 344 6.06 -7.08 0.93
CA GLU A 344 4.87 -7.58 1.60
C GLU A 344 5.25 -8.30 2.90
N ARG A 345 6.40 -8.99 2.93
CA ARG A 345 6.87 -9.78 4.08
C ARG A 345 8.38 -9.84 4.15
N CYS A 346 8.91 -9.79 5.37
CA CYS A 346 10.33 -9.91 5.66
C CYS A 346 10.57 -10.82 6.85
N GLN A 347 11.74 -11.44 6.88
CA GLN A 347 12.20 -12.21 8.01
C GLN A 347 13.66 -11.85 8.30
N TRP A 348 13.98 -11.65 9.56
CA TRP A 348 15.34 -11.48 10.04
C TRP A 348 15.71 -12.66 10.91
N ARG A 349 16.88 -13.25 10.65
CA ARG A 349 17.47 -14.28 11.50
C ARG A 349 18.77 -13.75 12.07
N LEU A 350 18.81 -13.62 13.39
CA LEU A 350 19.90 -13.01 14.13
C LEU A 350 20.49 -14.02 15.14
N GLU A 351 21.80 -14.11 15.22
CA GLU A 351 22.51 -15.08 16.04
C GLU A 351 23.50 -14.40 16.99
N LYS A 352 23.61 -14.96 18.21
CA LYS A 352 24.57 -14.56 19.24
C LYS A 352 25.01 -15.79 20.04
N GLY A 353 26.18 -16.33 19.71
CA GLY A 353 26.66 -17.58 20.32
C GLY A 353 25.69 -18.73 20.04
N THR A 354 25.09 -19.30 21.09
CA THR A 354 24.10 -20.39 21.01
C THR A 354 22.65 -19.90 21.05
N SER A 355 22.42 -18.58 21.03
CA SER A 355 21.09 -18.00 21.01
C SER A 355 20.74 -17.47 19.62
N THR A 356 19.49 -17.68 19.20
CA THR A 356 18.96 -17.23 17.91
C THR A 356 17.66 -16.46 18.13
N ILE A 357 17.53 -15.32 17.47
CA ILE A 357 16.30 -14.55 17.38
C ILE A 357 15.85 -14.54 15.92
N GLU A 358 14.62 -14.94 15.65
CA GLU A 358 13.99 -14.82 14.34
C GLU A 358 12.81 -13.87 14.45
N LEU A 359 12.81 -12.79 13.68
CA LEU A 359 11.71 -11.82 13.60
C LEU A 359 11.04 -11.97 12.25
N ASP A 360 9.75 -12.25 12.25
CA ASP A 360 8.91 -12.36 11.06
C ASP A 360 7.95 -11.15 11.03
N PHE A 361 8.08 -10.33 9.99
CA PHE A 361 7.20 -9.20 9.71
C PHE A 361 6.04 -9.63 8.80
N GLU A 362 4.82 -9.24 9.15
CA GLU A 362 3.58 -9.63 8.47
C GLU A 362 3.45 -11.16 8.35
N ALA A 363 3.61 -11.82 9.50
CA ALA A 363 3.54 -13.26 9.58
C ALA A 363 2.09 -13.75 9.39
N GLU A 364 1.91 -14.78 8.56
CA GLU A 364 0.61 -15.43 8.37
C GLU A 364 0.60 -16.83 8.98
N PRO A 365 0.12 -16.99 10.24
CA PRO A 365 -0.10 -18.29 10.82
C PRO A 365 -1.06 -19.14 9.98
N VAL A 366 -0.74 -20.42 9.84
CA VAL A 366 -1.63 -21.42 9.27
C VAL A 366 -2.80 -21.62 10.22
N LEU A 367 -4.02 -21.46 9.73
CA LEU A 367 -5.21 -21.61 10.57
C LEU A 367 -5.54 -23.08 10.78
N VAL A 368 -5.86 -23.43 12.03
CA VAL A 368 -6.39 -24.74 12.40
C VAL A 368 -7.59 -25.10 11.54
N ASP A 369 -7.48 -26.22 10.82
CA ASP A 369 -8.60 -26.80 10.10
C ASP A 369 -9.52 -27.57 11.05
N TYR A 370 -10.49 -26.84 11.63
CA TYR A 370 -11.48 -27.40 12.53
C TYR A 370 -12.37 -28.48 11.89
N SER A 371 -12.41 -28.61 10.56
CA SER A 371 -13.18 -29.67 9.89
C SER A 371 -12.51 -31.05 9.99
N LYS A 372 -11.17 -31.07 10.11
CA LYS A 372 -10.37 -32.28 10.27
C LYS A 372 -10.00 -32.57 11.72
N LEU A 373 -10.14 -31.58 12.60
CA LEU A 373 -9.83 -31.69 14.01
C LEU A 373 -10.82 -32.63 14.71
N PRO A 374 -10.36 -33.72 15.37
CA PRO A 374 -11.23 -34.57 16.14
C PRO A 374 -11.96 -33.81 17.26
N PRO A 375 -13.18 -34.25 17.64
CA PRO A 375 -13.90 -33.68 18.78
C PRO A 375 -13.03 -33.65 20.05
N ALA A 376 -13.25 -32.65 20.91
CA ALA A 376 -12.40 -32.45 22.08
C ALA A 376 -12.37 -33.65 23.04
N HIS A 377 -13.43 -34.46 23.11
CA HIS A 377 -13.51 -35.66 23.95
C HIS A 377 -12.73 -36.86 23.39
N ASP A 378 -12.43 -36.85 22.09
CA ASP A 378 -11.66 -37.90 21.41
C ASP A 378 -10.18 -37.53 21.25
N ARG A 379 -9.78 -36.35 21.74
CA ARG A 379 -8.45 -35.77 21.52
C ARG A 379 -7.63 -35.78 22.81
N ALA A 380 -6.43 -36.35 22.75
CA ALA A 380 -5.48 -36.38 23.87
C ALA A 380 -4.56 -35.14 23.97
N ILE A 381 -4.55 -34.30 22.94
CA ILE A 381 -3.68 -33.11 22.79
C ILE A 381 -4.52 -31.85 22.54
N SER A 382 -3.92 -30.66 22.53
CA SER A 382 -4.63 -29.42 22.19
C SER A 382 -4.85 -29.25 20.67
N ALA A 383 -5.69 -28.29 20.28
CA ALA A 383 -5.95 -28.01 18.85
C ALA A 383 -4.67 -27.62 18.09
N LEU A 384 -3.85 -26.74 18.69
CA LEU A 384 -2.59 -26.31 18.06
C LEU A 384 -1.58 -27.46 17.95
N GLU A 385 -1.46 -28.30 18.98
CA GLU A 385 -0.56 -29.47 18.95
C GLU A 385 -1.02 -30.48 17.90
N TRP A 386 -2.32 -30.71 17.77
CA TRP A 386 -2.84 -31.56 16.71
C TRP A 386 -2.46 -31.05 15.32
N VAL A 387 -2.52 -29.74 15.10
CA VAL A 387 -2.13 -29.13 13.84
C VAL A 387 -0.64 -29.30 13.54
N ALA A 388 0.23 -29.13 14.54
CA ALA A 388 1.67 -29.34 14.36
C ALA A 388 2.01 -30.73 13.80
N HIS A 389 1.21 -31.75 14.13
CA HIS A 389 1.43 -33.12 13.66
C HIS A 389 0.69 -33.49 12.37
N ASN A 390 -0.42 -32.79 12.05
CA ASN A 390 -1.38 -33.26 11.05
C ASN A 390 -1.64 -32.28 9.89
N GLN A 391 -1.14 -31.04 9.95
CA GLN A 391 -1.20 -30.10 8.82
C GLN A 391 0.21 -29.79 8.30
N GLU A 392 0.31 -29.55 7.00
CA GLU A 392 1.56 -29.07 6.40
C GLU A 392 1.83 -27.62 6.84
N LEU A 393 2.98 -27.40 7.46
CA LEU A 393 3.45 -26.10 7.91
C LEU A 393 4.66 -25.66 7.10
N ASP A 394 4.80 -24.34 6.93
CA ASP A 394 6.00 -23.75 6.36
C ASP A 394 7.18 -23.99 7.30
N ALA A 395 8.22 -24.68 6.83
CA ALA A 395 9.40 -24.98 7.64
C ALA A 395 10.17 -23.73 8.09
N GLY A 396 10.11 -22.64 7.31
CA GLY A 396 10.71 -21.35 7.67
C GLY A 396 9.85 -20.52 8.63
N ARG A 397 8.52 -20.70 8.55
CA ARG A 397 7.51 -19.95 9.33
C ARG A 397 6.43 -20.88 9.89
N PRO A 398 6.76 -21.79 10.83
CA PRO A 398 5.83 -22.80 11.31
C PRO A 398 4.89 -22.23 12.37
N PHE A 399 4.15 -21.17 12.03
CA PHE A 399 3.18 -20.52 12.91
C PHE A 399 1.79 -21.10 12.68
N VAL A 400 1.04 -21.28 13.76
CA VAL A 400 -0.31 -21.82 13.74
C VAL A 400 -1.24 -20.88 14.49
N GLY A 401 -2.40 -20.58 13.92
CA GLY A 401 -3.44 -19.74 14.52
C GLY A 401 -4.74 -20.52 14.74
N THR A 402 -5.48 -20.22 15.81
CA THR A 402 -6.82 -20.79 16.06
C THR A 402 -7.97 -19.97 15.47
N GLU A 403 -7.72 -18.77 14.94
CA GLU A 403 -8.78 -17.91 14.40
C GLU A 403 -8.42 -17.31 13.04
N GLU A 404 -9.45 -17.01 12.24
CA GLU A 404 -9.32 -16.43 10.88
C GLU A 404 -8.63 -15.07 10.83
N LYS A 405 -8.65 -14.32 11.95
CA LYS A 405 -8.09 -12.96 12.05
C LYS A 405 -6.86 -12.89 12.94
N CYS A 406 -5.94 -13.85 12.83
CA CYS A 406 -4.68 -13.86 13.57
C CYS A 406 -3.50 -13.52 12.66
N SER A 407 -3.36 -12.25 12.26
CA SER A 407 -2.20 -11.77 11.48
C SER A 407 -1.56 -10.61 12.26
N PRO A 408 -0.59 -10.90 13.14
CA PRO A 408 0.18 -9.87 13.82
C PRO A 408 1.24 -9.29 12.88
N ASP A 409 1.58 -8.01 13.08
CA ASP A 409 2.66 -7.37 12.34
C ASP A 409 4.01 -8.01 12.66
N TYR A 410 4.21 -8.49 13.89
CA TYR A 410 5.47 -9.08 14.35
C TYR A 410 5.27 -10.41 15.06
N LEU A 411 6.01 -11.43 14.64
CA LEU A 411 6.28 -12.63 15.45
C LEU A 411 7.78 -12.73 15.71
N ILE A 412 8.14 -12.94 16.98
CA ILE A 412 9.56 -13.06 17.38
C ILE A 412 9.76 -14.40 18.08
N ARG A 413 10.58 -15.25 17.47
CA ARG A 413 11.03 -16.52 18.03
C ARG A 413 12.39 -16.31 18.69
N ILE A 414 12.50 -16.73 19.95
CA ILE A 414 13.76 -16.71 20.68
C ILE A 414 14.11 -18.15 21.01
N THR A 415 15.26 -18.61 20.54
CA THR A 415 15.84 -19.91 20.91
C THR A 415 17.09 -19.65 21.73
N THR A 416 17.15 -20.19 22.94
CA THR A 416 18.33 -20.14 23.80
C THR A 416 18.68 -21.56 24.26
N PRO A 417 19.85 -21.76 24.90
CA PRO A 417 20.15 -23.04 25.54
C PRO A 417 19.18 -23.44 26.65
N ARG A 418 18.43 -22.48 27.22
CA ARG A 418 17.47 -22.73 28.31
C ARG A 418 16.12 -23.18 27.79
N GLY A 419 15.70 -22.66 26.63
CA GLY A 419 14.41 -22.99 26.05
C GLY A 419 14.05 -22.12 24.85
N ARG A 420 12.76 -22.17 24.49
CA ARG A 420 12.18 -21.48 23.35
C ARG A 420 11.05 -20.58 23.80
N SER A 421 11.03 -19.35 23.32
CA SER A 421 9.99 -18.37 23.64
C SER A 421 9.43 -17.73 22.38
N LEU A 422 8.14 -17.43 22.40
CA LEU A 422 7.44 -16.72 21.33
C LEU A 422 6.89 -15.39 21.86
N LEU A 423 7.17 -14.32 21.14
CA LEU A 423 6.56 -13.00 21.36
C LEU A 423 5.70 -12.63 20.17
N VAL A 424 4.66 -11.84 20.44
CA VAL A 424 3.73 -11.32 19.42
C VAL A 424 3.65 -9.81 19.56
N GLY A 425 3.76 -9.13 18.44
CA GLY A 425 3.68 -7.68 18.38
C GLY A 425 2.74 -7.18 17.29
N ASP A 426 2.27 -5.96 17.49
CA ASP A 426 1.46 -5.21 16.52
C ASP A 426 1.94 -3.75 16.54
N ALA A 427 1.75 -3.01 15.45
CA ALA A 427 2.06 -1.60 15.36
C ALA A 427 0.81 -0.78 15.07
N CYS A 428 0.84 0.48 15.51
CA CYS A 428 -0.25 1.40 15.27
C CYS A 428 0.24 2.83 15.24
N LEU A 429 0.19 3.41 14.04
CA LEU A 429 0.38 4.84 13.87
C LEU A 429 -0.96 5.57 13.96
N ALA A 430 -1.46 5.71 15.18
CA ALA A 430 -2.67 6.46 15.47
C ALA A 430 -2.43 7.54 16.52
N SER A 431 -3.28 8.57 16.51
CA SER A 431 -3.34 9.53 17.60
C SER A 431 -3.97 8.88 18.83
N PRO A 432 -3.40 9.08 20.04
CA PRO A 432 -3.95 8.56 21.29
C PRO A 432 -5.43 8.91 21.46
N GLY A 433 -5.79 10.16 21.12
CA GLY A 433 -7.16 10.65 21.19
C GLY A 433 -8.14 10.02 20.21
N HIS A 434 -7.71 9.15 19.29
CA HIS A 434 -8.61 8.52 18.31
C HIS A 434 -8.59 6.99 18.38
N HIS A 435 -7.74 6.41 19.22
CA HIS A 435 -7.57 4.98 19.36
C HIS A 435 -8.59 4.40 20.36
N GLY A 436 -9.26 3.29 20.02
CA GLY A 436 -10.10 2.55 20.98
C GLY A 436 -11.44 3.17 21.40
N ARG A 437 -11.87 4.30 20.84
CA ARG A 437 -13.05 5.04 21.34
C ARG A 437 -14.41 4.38 21.08
N ARG A 438 -14.52 3.48 20.10
CA ARG A 438 -15.81 2.87 19.71
C ARG A 438 -16.02 1.47 20.26
N SER A 439 -14.96 0.68 20.46
CA SER A 439 -15.05 -0.71 20.88
C SER A 439 -13.74 -1.20 21.52
N LYS A 440 -13.83 -2.17 22.45
CA LYS A 440 -12.65 -2.86 23.01
C LYS A 440 -11.80 -3.54 21.93
N ASN A 441 -12.41 -3.99 20.84
CA ASN A 441 -11.68 -4.62 19.74
C ASN A 441 -10.91 -3.61 18.86
N ASP A 442 -11.11 -2.31 19.09
CA ASP A 442 -10.43 -1.24 18.35
C ASP A 442 -9.15 -0.77 19.07
N THR A 443 -8.81 -1.38 20.21
CA THR A 443 -7.54 -1.12 20.90
C THR A 443 -6.53 -2.24 20.65
N LYS A 444 -5.38 -1.88 20.08
CA LYS A 444 -4.28 -2.79 19.76
C LYS A 444 -3.81 -3.68 20.93
N PRO A 445 -3.73 -3.23 22.19
CA PRO A 445 -3.40 -4.13 23.31
C PRO A 445 -4.36 -5.33 23.47
N TYR A 446 -5.67 -5.14 23.29
CA TYR A 446 -6.62 -6.27 23.31
C TYR A 446 -6.46 -7.18 22.09
N THR A 447 -6.09 -6.62 20.94
CA THR A 447 -5.77 -7.40 19.73
C THR A 447 -4.53 -8.28 19.96
N VAL A 448 -3.45 -7.72 20.51
CA VAL A 448 -2.24 -8.48 20.85
C VAL A 448 -2.53 -9.54 21.90
N GLU A 449 -3.29 -9.21 22.95
CA GLU A 449 -3.71 -10.20 23.95
C GLU A 449 -4.47 -11.37 23.32
N ARG A 450 -5.32 -11.10 22.34
CA ARG A 450 -6.00 -12.14 21.57
C ARG A 450 -4.99 -13.00 20.82
N TYR A 451 -4.05 -12.39 20.10
CA TYR A 451 -3.01 -13.12 19.38
C TYR A 451 -2.16 -14.01 20.28
N ARG A 452 -1.81 -13.55 21.48
CA ARG A 452 -1.04 -14.33 22.45
C ARG A 452 -1.71 -15.66 22.82
N ARG A 453 -3.05 -15.69 22.83
CA ARG A 453 -3.84 -16.89 23.16
C ARG A 453 -4.07 -17.80 21.97
N THR A 454 -4.08 -17.24 20.77
CA THR A 454 -4.55 -17.91 19.55
C THR A 454 -3.43 -18.31 18.61
N ILE A 455 -2.22 -17.79 18.79
CA ILE A 455 -1.04 -18.11 17.95
C ILE A 455 -0.06 -19.02 18.73
N GLY A 456 0.52 -19.98 18.02
CA GLY A 456 1.62 -20.82 18.51
C GLY A 456 2.68 -21.02 17.43
N TRP A 457 3.89 -21.36 17.87
CA TRP A 457 5.01 -21.71 17.02
C TRP A 457 5.26 -23.22 17.10
N ALA A 458 5.09 -23.93 16.00
CA ALA A 458 5.41 -25.36 15.92
C ALA A 458 6.91 -25.56 15.76
N ALA A 459 7.50 -26.28 16.72
CA ALA A 459 8.93 -26.46 16.83
C ALA A 459 9.25 -27.97 16.98
N GLY A 460 9.09 -28.69 15.86
CA GLY A 460 9.04 -30.15 15.85
C GLY A 460 7.68 -30.65 16.32
N ASP A 461 7.68 -31.59 17.26
CA ASP A 461 6.47 -32.22 17.81
C ASP A 461 5.79 -31.40 18.94
N GLN A 462 6.21 -30.15 19.15
CA GLN A 462 5.72 -29.31 20.24
C GLN A 462 5.28 -27.94 19.73
N ILE A 463 4.30 -27.36 20.41
CA ILE A 463 3.88 -25.97 20.21
C ILE A 463 4.46 -25.10 21.32
N VAL A 464 5.31 -24.14 20.92
CA VAL A 464 5.73 -23.03 21.77
C VAL A 464 4.61 -21.99 21.76
N ARG A 465 3.98 -21.78 22.91
CA ARG A 465 2.95 -20.75 23.10
C ARG A 465 3.61 -19.39 23.30
N CYS A 466 2.85 -18.31 23.04
CA CYS A 466 3.33 -16.98 23.37
C CYS A 466 3.54 -16.83 24.88
N HIS A 467 4.66 -16.21 25.27
CA HIS A 467 4.98 -15.99 26.67
C HIS A 467 3.90 -15.14 27.37
N PRO A 468 3.59 -15.37 28.67
CA PRO A 468 2.65 -14.56 29.43
C PRO A 468 2.94 -13.05 29.44
N MET A 469 4.21 -12.66 29.30
CA MET A 469 4.64 -11.26 29.18
C MET A 469 5.07 -10.90 27.75
N GLY A 470 4.88 -11.80 26.77
CA GLY A 470 5.45 -11.71 25.43
C GLY A 470 4.68 -10.86 24.42
N GLY A 471 3.68 -10.09 24.87
CA GLY A 471 2.91 -9.19 24.00
C GLY A 471 3.49 -7.78 23.99
N PHE A 472 3.55 -7.14 22.84
CA PHE A 472 3.91 -5.72 22.75
C PHE A 472 3.17 -4.96 21.65
N VAL A 473 3.05 -3.64 21.77
CA VAL A 473 2.53 -2.76 20.72
C VAL A 473 3.51 -1.62 20.45
N LEU A 474 3.80 -1.35 19.18
CA LEU A 474 4.55 -0.16 18.76
C LEU A 474 3.60 1.01 18.47
N PHE A 475 3.71 2.05 19.29
CA PHE A 475 2.97 3.31 19.14
C PHE A 475 3.92 4.48 18.84
N PRO A 476 3.46 5.56 18.19
CA PRO A 476 4.28 6.75 18.01
C PRO A 476 4.59 7.41 19.36
N PRO A 477 5.74 8.09 19.50
CA PRO A 477 6.10 8.80 20.72
C PRO A 477 5.18 10.01 20.97
N PRO A 478 5.15 10.55 22.19
CA PRO A 478 5.82 10.08 23.41
C PRO A 478 5.03 9.01 24.16
N ALA A 479 5.72 8.19 24.96
CA ALA A 479 5.12 7.10 25.74
C ALA A 479 4.05 7.58 26.74
N ASP A 480 4.20 8.78 27.30
CA ASP A 480 3.28 9.31 28.31
C ASP A 480 1.86 9.54 27.78
N HIS A 481 1.70 9.72 26.47
CA HIS A 481 0.38 9.86 25.85
C HIS A 481 -0.41 8.54 25.80
N TRP A 482 0.23 7.41 26.10
CA TRP A 482 -0.34 6.08 25.99
C TRP A 482 -0.55 5.39 27.34
N LEU A 483 -0.31 6.08 28.46
CA LEU A 483 -0.38 5.51 29.81
C LEU A 483 -1.75 4.90 30.14
N GLU A 484 -2.84 5.47 29.62
CA GLU A 484 -4.18 4.91 29.79
C GLU A 484 -4.29 3.49 29.21
N LEU A 485 -3.60 3.21 28.09
CA LEU A 485 -3.61 1.89 27.47
C LEU A 485 -2.77 0.86 28.24
N ALA A 486 -1.76 1.30 28.99
CA ALA A 486 -0.90 0.42 29.79
C ALA A 486 -1.63 -0.20 30.99
N THR A 487 -2.77 0.40 31.39
CA THR A 487 -3.55 -0.04 32.56
C THR A 487 -4.86 -0.74 32.18
N LEU A 488 -5.02 -1.13 30.91
CA LEU A 488 -6.24 -1.76 30.42
C LEU A 488 -6.50 -3.11 31.11
N PRO A 489 -7.68 -3.30 31.74
CA PRO A 489 -8.00 -4.57 32.39
C PRO A 489 -7.96 -5.73 31.39
N GLY A 490 -7.13 -6.73 31.67
CA GLY A 490 -6.99 -7.92 30.83
C GLY A 490 -6.05 -7.78 29.62
N ALA A 491 -5.39 -6.62 29.44
CA ALA A 491 -4.32 -6.41 28.45
C ALA A 491 -3.15 -5.59 29.03
N SER A 492 -3.08 -5.44 30.36
CA SER A 492 -2.02 -4.74 31.10
C SER A 492 -0.64 -5.36 30.91
N ASP A 493 -0.63 -6.64 30.57
CA ASP A 493 0.56 -7.45 30.34
C ASP A 493 1.20 -7.21 28.96
N CYS A 494 0.55 -6.37 28.14
CA CYS A 494 1.07 -5.95 26.85
C CYS A 494 2.01 -4.75 27.01
N MET A 495 3.28 -4.93 26.63
CA MET A 495 4.28 -3.87 26.71
C MET A 495 4.05 -2.79 25.64
N LEU A 496 3.98 -1.53 26.07
CA LEU A 496 3.90 -0.41 25.13
C LEU A 496 5.29 0.12 24.82
N LEU A 497 5.68 0.03 23.56
CA LEU A 497 6.95 0.50 23.03
C LEU A 497 6.68 1.73 22.15
N CYS A 498 7.36 2.84 22.43
CA CYS A 498 7.16 4.10 21.71
C CYS A 498 8.47 4.61 21.09
N PRO A 499 9.05 3.91 20.11
CA PRO A 499 10.33 4.28 19.54
C PRO A 499 10.23 5.56 18.70
N ARG A 500 11.34 6.30 18.59
CA ARG A 500 11.48 7.45 17.70
C ARG A 500 12.61 7.20 16.68
N PRO A 501 12.43 7.59 15.41
CA PRO A 501 13.54 7.66 14.46
C PRO A 501 14.68 8.52 14.99
N GLY A 502 15.92 8.05 14.86
CA GLY A 502 17.09 8.68 15.50
C GLY A 502 17.31 8.30 16.98
N GLY A 503 16.44 7.47 17.56
CA GLY A 503 16.64 6.81 18.85
C GLY A 503 15.71 7.31 19.96
N ASP A 504 15.24 6.38 20.80
CA ASP A 504 14.45 6.65 22.00
C ASP A 504 14.91 5.73 23.15
N ALA A 505 15.63 6.29 24.12
CA ALA A 505 16.24 5.53 25.20
C ALA A 505 15.20 4.83 26.10
N GLU A 506 14.00 5.40 26.22
CA GLU A 506 12.92 4.81 27.01
C GLU A 506 12.35 3.58 26.31
N ALA A 507 12.10 3.67 25.00
CA ALA A 507 11.66 2.53 24.20
C ALA A 507 12.69 1.39 24.23
N SER A 508 13.98 1.69 24.05
CA SER A 508 15.07 0.71 24.15
C SER A 508 15.12 0.06 25.54
N ARG A 509 14.94 0.85 26.62
CA ARG A 509 14.90 0.34 28.00
C ARG A 509 13.73 -0.62 28.22
N ARG A 510 12.53 -0.28 27.74
CA ARG A 510 11.34 -1.12 27.85
C ARG A 510 11.47 -2.43 27.08
N LEU A 511 12.01 -2.39 25.86
CA LEU A 511 12.28 -3.61 25.08
C LEU A 511 13.28 -4.52 25.80
N ARG A 512 14.36 -3.96 26.36
CA ARG A 512 15.33 -4.75 27.16
C ARG A 512 14.67 -5.38 28.39
N SER A 513 13.75 -4.68 29.04
CA SER A 513 12.97 -5.23 30.16
C SER A 513 12.08 -6.38 29.71
N LEU A 514 11.38 -6.22 28.58
CA LEU A 514 10.56 -7.28 27.97
C LEU A 514 11.39 -8.54 27.70
N LEU A 515 12.55 -8.39 27.05
CA LEU A 515 13.42 -9.53 26.72
C LEU A 515 13.97 -10.23 27.96
N ARG A 516 14.32 -9.49 29.02
CA ARG A 516 14.76 -10.11 30.29
C ARG A 516 13.64 -10.93 30.91
N MET A 517 12.43 -10.38 30.99
CA MET A 517 11.27 -11.10 31.53
C MET A 517 10.99 -12.39 30.72
N VAL A 518 11.08 -12.35 29.40
CA VAL A 518 10.80 -13.53 28.56
C VAL A 518 11.95 -14.55 28.55
N ALA A 519 13.21 -14.11 28.65
CA ALA A 519 14.37 -14.99 28.57
C ALA A 519 14.83 -15.58 29.92
N GLU A 520 14.39 -15.02 31.05
CA GLU A 520 14.77 -15.46 32.40
C GLU A 520 13.72 -16.31 33.12
N ASP A 521 12.48 -16.38 32.64
CA ASP A 521 11.32 -17.00 33.34
C ASP A 521 11.17 -18.54 33.23
N GLU A 522 12.17 -19.27 32.73
CA GLU A 522 12.17 -20.76 32.80
C GLU A 522 12.99 -21.26 34.01
N GLY A 523 12.55 -20.86 35.21
CA GLY A 523 13.06 -21.31 36.50
C GLY A 523 12.14 -22.32 37.18
#